data_AF-A0AAV8ZUT8-F1
#
_entry.id   AF-A0AAV8ZUT8-F1
#
_cell.length_a   1.000
_cell.length_b   1.000
_cell.length_c   1.000
_cell.angle_alpha   90.00
_cell.angle_beta   90.00
_cell.angle_gamma   90.00
#
_symmetry.space_group_name_H-M   'P 1'
#
loop_
_entity.id
_entity.type
_entity.pdbx_description
1 polymer ?
#
loop_
_entity_poly.entity_id
_entity_poly.type
_entity_poly.pdbx_seq_one_letter_code
_entity_poly.pdbx_strand_id
1 'polypeptide(L)'
;MYEYHKNTASRAEHSVWVVSGKISDVASLVDSKQKRQTKENREKFKYIVETILLSGHQALALKGTNDAGSVDLEESNRNDGNYRALLRYRAQSGDFVLPNHVKSQSSNPRTMYTSATIQNEIIELCGDVIQESIITGIKKWGYFSVLVGET
;
A
#
# COMPACT_ATOMS: atom_id res chain seq x y z
N MET A 1 49.67 6.99 -4.20
CA MET A 1 50.06 6.03 -3.15
C MET A 1 49.56 6.46 -1.76
N TYR A 2 49.74 7.73 -1.36
CA TYR A 2 49.26 8.26 -0.06
C TYR A 2 47.76 8.04 0.23
N GLU A 3 46.87 8.35 -0.74
CA GLU A 3 45.42 8.16 -0.54
C GLU A 3 44.99 6.71 -0.47
N TYR A 4 45.72 5.80 -1.13
CA TYR A 4 45.46 4.37 -1.01
C TYR A 4 45.68 3.90 0.43
N HIS A 5 46.80 4.30 1.04
CA HIS A 5 47.12 3.93 2.42
C HIS A 5 46.13 4.51 3.44
N LYS A 6 45.71 5.77 3.27
CA LYS A 6 44.64 6.36 4.09
C LYS A 6 43.35 5.56 4.00
N ASN A 7 42.90 5.26 2.79
CA ASN A 7 41.63 4.56 2.59
C ASN A 7 41.69 3.13 3.14
N THR A 8 42.83 2.44 3.02
CA THR A 8 43.00 1.11 3.64
C THR A 8 43.00 1.17 5.17
N ALA A 9 43.62 2.18 5.79
CA ALA A 9 43.60 2.35 7.23
C ALA A 9 42.19 2.63 7.75
N SER A 10 41.46 3.55 7.11
CA SER A 10 40.06 3.83 7.47
C SER A 10 39.13 2.62 7.29
N ARG A 11 39.34 1.81 6.25
CA ARG A 11 38.56 0.57 6.06
C ARG A 11 38.86 -0.48 7.13
N ALA A 12 40.10 -0.59 7.58
CA ALA A 12 40.49 -1.48 8.67
C ALA A 12 39.84 -1.04 9.99
N GLU A 13 39.88 0.26 10.30
CA GLU A 13 39.20 0.84 11.47
C GLU A 13 37.69 0.56 11.44
N HIS A 14 37.05 0.80 10.29
CA HIS A 14 35.62 0.54 10.12
C HIS A 14 35.28 -0.95 10.28
N SER A 15 36.17 -1.86 9.85
CA SER A 15 36.00 -3.30 10.04
C SER A 15 36.11 -3.69 11.52
N VAL A 16 37.05 -3.09 12.27
CA VAL A 16 37.16 -3.28 13.73
C VAL A 16 35.91 -2.77 14.45
N TRP A 17 35.32 -1.65 14.01
CA TRP A 17 34.06 -1.14 14.57
C TRP A 17 32.88 -2.06 14.33
N VAL A 18 32.80 -2.68 13.14
CA VAL A 18 31.75 -3.66 12.81
C VAL A 18 31.90 -4.92 13.67
N VAL A 19 33.13 -5.47 13.77
CA VAL A 19 33.39 -6.68 14.58
C VAL A 19 33.17 -6.44 16.08
N SER A 20 33.49 -5.24 16.57
CA SER A 20 33.24 -4.86 17.97
C SER A 20 31.80 -4.43 18.26
N GLY A 21 30.91 -4.47 17.26
CA GLY A 21 29.49 -4.11 17.41
C GLY A 21 29.22 -2.61 17.60
N LYS A 22 30.23 -1.75 17.39
CA LYS A 22 30.07 -0.29 17.46
C LYS A 22 29.27 0.28 16.28
N ILE A 23 29.30 -0.40 15.14
CA ILE A 23 28.53 -0.05 13.94
C ILE A 23 27.96 -1.34 13.34
N SER A 24 26.72 -1.29 12.86
CA SER A 24 26.08 -2.41 12.14
C SER A 24 26.76 -2.68 10.79
N ASP A 25 26.93 -3.96 10.44
CA ASP A 25 27.45 -4.35 9.13
C ASP A 25 26.49 -3.97 7.98
N VAL A 26 26.99 -4.04 6.75
CA VAL A 26 26.21 -3.62 5.57
C VAL A 26 24.99 -4.53 5.33
N ALA A 27 25.11 -5.83 5.54
CA ALA A 27 24.01 -6.77 5.35
C ALA A 27 22.90 -6.53 6.39
N SER A 28 23.24 -6.34 7.67
CA SER A 28 22.25 -5.99 8.70
C SER A 28 21.61 -4.61 8.47
N LEU A 29 22.38 -3.62 7.96
CA LEU A 29 21.83 -2.32 7.59
C LEU A 29 20.88 -2.41 6.37
N VAL A 30 21.21 -3.24 5.38
CA VAL A 30 20.36 -3.46 4.20
C VAL A 30 19.08 -4.18 4.61
N ASP A 31 19.17 -5.24 5.42
CA ASP A 31 18.02 -5.97 5.94
C ASP A 31 17.10 -5.08 6.78
N SER A 32 17.66 -4.28 7.69
CA SER A 32 16.86 -3.34 8.50
C SER A 32 16.18 -2.26 7.65
N LYS A 33 16.86 -1.73 6.61
CA LYS A 33 16.25 -0.79 5.65
C LYS A 33 15.12 -1.44 4.85
N GLN A 34 15.30 -2.67 4.37
CA GLN A 34 14.26 -3.40 3.65
C GLN A 34 13.04 -3.65 4.54
N LYS A 35 13.25 -4.14 5.77
CA LYS A 35 12.17 -4.34 6.76
C LYS A 35 11.40 -3.06 7.04
N ARG A 36 12.10 -1.93 7.22
CA ARG A 36 11.48 -0.62 7.42
C ARG A 36 10.63 -0.22 6.20
N GLN A 37 11.16 -0.36 4.99
CA GLN A 37 10.43 -0.03 3.77
C GLN A 37 9.18 -0.89 3.58
N THR A 38 9.27 -2.20 3.84
CA THR A 38 8.11 -3.10 3.78
C THR A 38 7.04 -2.70 4.78
N LYS A 39 7.43 -2.34 6.00
CA LYS A 39 6.49 -1.87 7.03
C LYS A 39 5.78 -0.59 6.58
N GLU A 40 6.54 0.40 6.12
CA GLU A 40 5.97 1.66 5.61
C GLU A 40 5.03 1.43 4.41
N ASN A 41 5.38 0.53 3.49
CA ASN A 41 4.53 0.20 2.36
C ASN A 41 3.23 -0.52 2.79
N ARG A 42 3.29 -1.39 3.79
CA ARG A 42 2.09 -2.06 4.34
C ARG A 42 1.14 -1.07 4.99
N GLU A 43 1.65 -0.13 5.78
CA GLU A 43 0.81 0.93 6.38
C GLU A 43 0.12 1.75 5.30
N LYS A 44 0.84 2.14 4.23
CA LYS A 44 0.26 2.87 3.10
C LYS A 44 -0.82 2.05 2.38
N PHE A 45 -0.54 0.78 2.12
CA PHE A 45 -1.45 -0.12 1.41
C PHE A 45 -2.72 -0.40 2.21
N LYS A 46 -2.63 -0.45 3.55
CA LYS A 46 -3.77 -0.65 4.45
C LYS A 46 -4.89 0.36 4.19
N TYR A 47 -4.57 1.65 4.06
CA TYR A 47 -5.58 2.68 3.81
C TYR A 47 -6.35 2.49 2.50
N ILE A 48 -5.69 1.93 1.49
CA ILE A 48 -6.27 1.70 0.18
C ILE A 48 -7.26 0.54 0.24
N VAL A 49 -6.83 -0.58 0.83
CA VAL A 49 -7.70 -1.73 1.07
C VAL A 49 -8.91 -1.32 1.92
N GLU A 50 -8.71 -0.57 3.00
CA GLU A 50 -9.79 -0.11 3.86
C GLU A 50 -10.76 0.85 3.15
N THR A 51 -10.31 1.64 2.17
CA THR A 51 -11.19 2.51 1.38
C THR A 51 -12.06 1.67 0.45
N ILE A 52 -11.48 0.65 -0.19
CA ILE A 52 -12.20 -0.27 -1.09
C ILE A 52 -13.24 -1.07 -0.29
N LEU A 53 -12.84 -1.64 0.85
CA LEU A 53 -13.75 -2.37 1.74
C LEU A 53 -14.89 -1.50 2.24
N LEU A 54 -14.60 -0.27 2.70
CA LEU A 54 -15.64 0.68 3.13
C LEU A 54 -16.64 0.95 2.00
N SER A 55 -16.14 1.17 0.78
CA SER A 55 -17.00 1.45 -0.38
C SER A 55 -17.86 0.24 -0.73
N GLY A 56 -17.30 -0.97 -0.69
CA GLY A 56 -18.04 -2.21 -0.92
C GLY A 56 -19.15 -2.42 0.12
N HIS A 57 -18.86 -2.23 1.41
CA HIS A 57 -19.86 -2.36 2.48
C HIS A 57 -20.99 -1.34 2.39
N GLN A 58 -20.70 -0.13 1.93
CA GLN A 58 -21.67 0.97 1.82
C GLN A 58 -22.34 1.04 0.44
N ALA A 59 -22.05 0.09 -0.45
CA ALA A 59 -22.50 0.10 -1.85
C ALA A 59 -22.17 1.42 -2.59
N LEU A 60 -21.03 2.03 -2.25
CA LEU A 60 -20.55 3.25 -2.90
C LEU A 60 -19.81 2.89 -4.18
N ALA A 61 -20.21 3.52 -5.29
CA ALA A 61 -19.47 3.41 -6.55
C ALA A 61 -18.05 3.94 -6.37
N LEU A 62 -17.04 3.12 -6.63
CA LEU A 62 -15.63 3.51 -6.49
C LEU A 62 -15.20 4.55 -7.52
N LYS A 63 -15.65 4.38 -8.77
CA LYS A 63 -15.22 5.16 -9.93
C LYS A 63 -16.10 6.39 -10.17
N GLY A 64 -15.45 7.48 -10.59
CA GLY A 64 -16.09 8.69 -11.10
C GLY A 64 -15.85 8.87 -12.59
N THR A 65 -16.16 10.06 -13.12
CA THR A 65 -15.99 10.38 -14.54
C THR A 65 -14.52 10.49 -14.96
N ASN A 66 -13.63 10.81 -14.02
CA ASN A 66 -12.20 10.93 -14.28
C ASN A 66 -11.38 10.35 -13.10
N ASP A 67 -11.07 9.07 -13.15
CA ASP A 67 -10.36 8.34 -12.09
C ASP A 67 -8.85 8.16 -12.35
N ALA A 68 -8.35 8.58 -13.52
CA ALA A 68 -6.96 8.40 -13.93
C ALA A 68 -5.97 9.40 -13.28
N GLY A 69 -4.70 8.97 -13.19
CA GLY A 69 -3.58 9.82 -12.77
C GLY A 69 -3.42 9.98 -11.26
N SER A 70 -2.61 10.96 -10.85
CA SER A 70 -2.34 11.24 -9.44
C SER A 70 -3.60 11.70 -8.72
N VAL A 71 -3.76 11.26 -7.47
CA VAL A 71 -4.74 11.83 -6.55
C VAL A 71 -4.19 13.17 -6.07
N ASP A 72 -4.95 14.25 -6.29
CA ASP A 72 -4.68 15.54 -5.66
C ASP A 72 -5.20 15.50 -4.22
N LEU A 73 -4.51 16.15 -3.30
CA LEU A 73 -4.96 16.29 -1.91
C LEU A 73 -5.96 17.44 -1.73
N GLU A 74 -5.92 18.41 -2.65
CA GLU A 74 -6.90 19.48 -2.72
C GLU A 74 -8.21 18.97 -3.32
N GLU A 75 -9.31 19.63 -2.95
CA GLU A 75 -10.62 19.26 -3.42
C GLU A 75 -10.75 19.46 -4.93
N SER A 76 -11.22 18.43 -5.63
CA SER A 76 -11.35 18.47 -7.08
C SER A 76 -12.62 19.22 -7.48
N ASN A 77 -12.48 20.21 -8.37
CA ASN A 77 -13.62 20.90 -9.00
C ASN A 77 -14.46 19.98 -9.92
N ARG A 78 -14.04 18.73 -10.12
CA ARG A 78 -14.73 17.70 -10.94
C ARG A 78 -14.91 16.43 -10.13
N ASN A 79 -15.98 15.68 -10.39
CA ASN A 79 -16.19 14.37 -9.78
C ASN A 79 -15.15 13.34 -10.30
N ASP A 80 -14.13 13.07 -9.49
CA ASP A 80 -13.10 12.05 -9.73
C ASP A 80 -13.37 10.73 -8.98
N GLY A 81 -14.56 10.56 -8.42
CA GLY A 81 -15.04 9.32 -7.82
C GLY A 81 -14.88 9.23 -6.31
N ASN A 82 -15.72 8.40 -5.68
CA ASN A 82 -15.76 8.27 -4.22
C ASN A 82 -14.44 7.74 -3.65
N TYR A 83 -13.74 6.86 -4.37
CA TYR A 83 -12.44 6.36 -3.93
C TYR A 83 -11.44 7.48 -3.68
N ARG A 84 -11.30 8.41 -4.63
CA ARG A 84 -10.36 9.54 -4.54
C ARG A 84 -10.80 10.56 -3.51
N ALA A 85 -12.11 10.82 -3.42
CA ALA A 85 -12.67 11.70 -2.39
C ALA A 85 -12.43 11.16 -0.96
N LEU A 86 -12.64 9.86 -0.73
CA LEU A 86 -12.39 9.23 0.57
C LEU A 86 -10.91 9.23 0.95
N LEU A 87 -10.01 9.01 -0.01
CA LEU A 87 -8.57 9.13 0.23
C LEU A 87 -8.17 10.56 0.62
N ARG A 88 -8.70 11.57 -0.06
CA ARG A 88 -8.49 12.98 0.33
C ARG A 88 -9.00 13.26 1.74
N TYR A 89 -10.22 12.83 2.05
CA TYR A 89 -10.82 13.03 3.36
C TYR A 89 -9.97 12.41 4.47
N ARG A 90 -9.49 11.18 4.29
CA ARG A 90 -8.59 10.51 5.24
C ARG A 90 -7.27 11.25 5.39
N ALA A 91 -6.69 11.70 4.29
CA ALA A 91 -5.44 12.47 4.29
C ALA A 91 -5.57 13.80 5.04
N GLN A 92 -6.73 14.46 4.98
CA GLN A 92 -7.00 15.72 5.69
C GLN A 92 -7.34 15.51 7.18
N SER A 93 -7.75 14.31 7.57
CA SER A 93 -8.21 13.99 8.94
C SER A 93 -7.09 13.75 9.97
N GLY A 94 -5.86 14.21 9.70
CA GLY A 94 -4.71 14.10 10.60
C GLY A 94 -3.90 12.81 10.49
N ASP A 95 -4.23 11.94 9.52
CA ASP A 95 -3.38 10.81 9.15
C ASP A 95 -2.25 11.30 8.24
N PHE A 96 -1.03 11.42 8.75
CA PHE A 96 0.12 11.91 7.99
C PHE A 96 0.74 10.87 7.05
N VAL A 97 0.37 9.60 7.16
CA VAL A 97 0.97 8.51 6.35
C VAL A 97 0.49 8.59 4.90
N LEU A 98 -0.81 8.82 4.70
CA LEU A 98 -1.43 8.91 3.39
C LEU A 98 -1.03 10.19 2.60
N PRO A 99 -1.04 11.42 3.17
CA PRO A 99 -0.57 12.63 2.49
C PRO A 99 0.90 12.56 2.08
N ASN A 100 1.77 12.05 2.96
CA ASN A 100 3.19 11.88 2.63
C ASN A 100 3.38 10.89 1.49
N HIS A 101 2.54 9.85 1.45
CA HIS A 101 2.53 8.92 0.35
C HIS A 101 2.07 9.58 -0.95
N VAL A 102 0.88 10.20 -0.98
CA VAL A 102 0.32 10.87 -2.16
C VAL A 102 1.28 11.92 -2.72
N LYS A 103 1.87 12.76 -1.85
CA LYS A 103 2.89 13.75 -2.25
C LYS A 103 4.17 13.11 -2.81
N SER A 104 4.63 11.99 -2.24
CA SER A 104 5.80 11.26 -2.75
C SER A 104 5.57 10.60 -4.12
N GLN A 105 4.31 10.33 -4.50
CA GLN A 105 3.97 9.62 -5.74
C GLN A 105 3.99 10.50 -6.99
N SER A 106 3.97 11.83 -6.85
CA SER A 106 3.90 12.76 -8.01
C SER A 106 5.09 12.61 -8.97
N SER A 107 6.17 11.97 -8.53
CA SER A 107 7.39 11.74 -9.29
C SER A 107 7.44 10.40 -10.05
N ASN A 108 6.59 9.41 -9.74
CA ASN A 108 6.54 8.15 -10.49
C ASN A 108 5.12 7.52 -10.49
N PRO A 109 4.38 7.60 -11.61
CA PRO A 109 3.01 7.07 -11.71
C PRO A 109 2.93 5.55 -11.56
N ARG A 110 4.02 4.81 -11.77
CA ARG A 110 4.06 3.34 -11.57
C ARG A 110 4.02 2.93 -10.10
N THR A 111 4.22 3.85 -9.17
CA THR A 111 4.17 3.55 -7.73
C THR A 111 2.76 3.69 -7.16
N MET A 112 1.80 4.20 -7.95
CA MET A 112 0.47 4.57 -7.48
C MET A 112 -0.38 3.35 -7.13
N TYR A 113 -0.46 3.07 -5.84
CA TYR A 113 -1.43 2.11 -5.30
C TYR A 113 -2.88 2.60 -5.49
N THR A 114 -3.09 3.84 -5.95
CA THR A 114 -4.38 4.40 -6.33
C THR A 114 -4.80 4.09 -7.76
N SER A 115 -3.96 3.41 -8.55
CA SER A 115 -4.28 3.07 -9.94
C SER A 115 -5.48 2.11 -10.05
N ALA A 116 -6.20 2.18 -11.17
CA ALA A 116 -7.36 1.32 -11.43
C ALA A 116 -7.00 -0.17 -11.44
N THR A 117 -5.78 -0.52 -11.89
CA THR A 117 -5.27 -1.90 -11.88
C THR A 117 -5.20 -2.46 -10.47
N ILE A 118 -4.55 -1.74 -9.55
CA ILE A 118 -4.42 -2.16 -8.15
C ILE A 118 -5.79 -2.22 -7.47
N GLN A 119 -6.69 -1.27 -7.77
CA GLN A 119 -8.05 -1.32 -7.25
C GLN A 119 -8.79 -2.59 -7.69
N ASN A 120 -8.72 -2.93 -8.98
CA ASN A 120 -9.36 -4.13 -9.51
C ASN A 120 -8.76 -5.41 -8.90
N GLU A 121 -7.44 -5.51 -8.77
CA GLU A 121 -6.78 -6.65 -8.12
C GLU A 121 -7.25 -6.82 -6.66
N ILE A 122 -7.39 -5.73 -5.91
CA ILE A 122 -7.90 -5.79 -4.53
C ILE A 122 -9.37 -6.24 -4.51
N ILE A 123 -10.19 -5.77 -5.46
CA ILE A 123 -11.59 -6.18 -5.57
C ILE A 123 -11.69 -7.69 -5.86
N GLU A 124 -10.88 -8.20 -6.77
CA GLU A 124 -10.80 -9.63 -7.10
C GLU A 124 -10.42 -10.46 -5.87
N LEU A 125 -9.36 -10.06 -5.14
CA LEU A 125 -8.94 -10.72 -3.90
C LEU A 125 -10.04 -10.69 -2.82
N CYS A 126 -10.78 -9.59 -2.71
CA CYS A 126 -11.91 -9.50 -1.80
C CYS A 126 -13.02 -10.48 -2.21
N GLY A 127 -13.28 -10.59 -3.52
CA GLY A 127 -14.20 -11.58 -4.09
C GLY A 127 -13.81 -13.01 -3.72
N ASP A 128 -12.53 -13.35 -3.89
CA ASP A 128 -11.99 -14.69 -3.56
C ASP A 128 -12.19 -15.03 -2.07
N VAL A 129 -11.85 -14.10 -1.17
CA VAL A 129 -12.00 -14.30 0.29
C VAL A 129 -13.46 -14.49 0.68
N ILE A 130 -14.37 -13.69 0.10
CA ILE A 130 -15.81 -13.80 0.36
C ILE A 130 -16.33 -15.15 -0.15
N GLN A 131 -15.94 -15.55 -1.36
CA GLN A 131 -16.32 -16.81 -1.96
C GLN A 131 -15.82 -18.00 -1.14
N GLU A 132 -14.56 -17.99 -0.70
CA GLU A 132 -13.99 -19.03 0.14
C GLU A 132 -14.76 -19.17 1.47
N SER A 133 -15.11 -18.04 2.10
CA SER A 133 -15.92 -18.01 3.32
C SER A 133 -17.30 -18.67 3.11
N ILE A 134 -17.98 -18.34 2.02
CA ILE A 134 -19.29 -18.93 1.66
C ILE A 134 -19.15 -20.43 1.41
N ILE A 135 -18.18 -20.86 0.61
CA ILE A 135 -17.96 -22.28 0.29
C ILE A 135 -17.64 -23.07 1.57
N THR A 136 -16.81 -22.52 2.45
CA THR A 136 -16.47 -23.13 3.74
C THR A 136 -17.71 -23.27 4.61
N GLY A 137 -18.57 -22.26 4.63
CA GLY A 137 -19.87 -22.31 5.28
C GLY A 137 -20.75 -23.44 4.72
N ILE A 138 -20.95 -23.49 3.41
CA ILE A 138 -21.78 -24.52 2.75
C ILE A 138 -21.26 -25.93 3.07
N LYS A 139 -19.93 -26.15 2.96
CA LYS A 139 -19.31 -27.44 3.28
C LYS A 139 -19.53 -27.85 4.73
N LYS A 140 -19.55 -26.89 5.66
CA LYS A 140 -19.80 -27.13 7.09
C LYS A 140 -21.26 -27.49 7.38
N TRP A 141 -22.21 -26.80 6.75
CA TRP A 141 -23.64 -27.00 7.01
C TRP A 141 -24.26 -28.16 6.20
N GLY A 142 -23.68 -28.50 5.05
CA GLY A 142 -24.09 -29.63 4.21
C GLY A 142 -25.31 -29.39 3.32
N TYR A 143 -26.00 -28.26 3.48
CA TYR A 143 -27.20 -27.91 2.72
C TYR A 143 -27.15 -26.46 2.23
N PHE A 144 -27.63 -26.22 1.01
CA PHE A 144 -27.81 -24.88 0.45
C PHE A 144 -28.96 -24.89 -0.55
N SER A 145 -29.54 -23.73 -0.81
CA SER A 145 -30.54 -23.52 -1.86
C SER A 145 -30.12 -22.33 -2.72
N VAL A 146 -30.32 -22.41 -4.03
CA VAL A 146 -30.05 -21.31 -4.96
C VAL A 146 -31.37 -20.74 -5.43
N LEU A 147 -31.59 -19.45 -5.20
CA LEU A 147 -32.72 -18.70 -5.76
C LEU A 147 -32.24 -17.98 -7.01
N VAL A 148 -32.87 -18.28 -8.15
CA VAL A 148 -32.63 -17.58 -9.40
C VAL A 148 -33.81 -16.64 -9.63
N GLY A 149 -33.55 -15.34 -9.73
CA GLY A 149 -34.56 -14.34 -10.11
C GLY A 149 -34.47 -14.06 -11.60
N GLU A 150 -35.61 -14.03 -12.29
CA GLU A 150 -35.72 -13.46 -13.64
C GLU A 150 -35.87 -11.94 -13.56
N THR A 151 -35.25 -11.24 -14.52
CA THR A 151 -35.36 -9.79 -14.74
C THR A 151 -36.05 -9.50 -16.06
#